data_AF-A0A554IR33-F1
#
_entry.id   AF-A0A554IR33-F1
#
_cell.length_a   1.000
_cell.length_b   1.000
_cell.length_c   1.000
_cell.angle_alpha   90.00
_cell.angle_beta   90.00
_cell.angle_gamma   90.00
#
_symmetry.space_group_name_H-M   'P 1'
#
loop_
_entity.id
_entity.type
_entity.pdbx_description
1 polymer ?
#
loop_
_entity_poly.entity_id
_entity_poly.type
_entity_poly.pdbx_seq_one_letter_code
_entity_poly.pdbx_strand_id
1 'polypeptide(L)' 'MPQTTVSIPGIHCASCAALIKDVSSGFPSLTSAEVDIDTKKVTLNHDEHFDMQKWTQEIESLDEKYKIQPLSRT' A
#
# COMPACT_ATOMS: atom_id res chain seq x y z
N MET A 1 -13.71 -11.33 1.87
CA MET A 1 -12.42 -10.70 2.24
C MET A 1 -12.37 -9.35 1.58
N PRO A 2 -12.44 -8.25 2.35
CA PRO A 2 -12.27 -6.89 1.84
C PRO A 2 -10.99 -6.72 1.03
N GLN A 3 -11.07 -5.89 -0.01
CA GLN A 3 -9.92 -5.52 -0.83
C GLN A 3 -9.93 -4.00 -1.03
N THR A 4 -8.77 -3.39 -0.82
CA THR A 4 -8.55 -1.96 -1.03
C THR A 4 -7.42 -1.76 -2.02
N THR A 5 -7.63 -0.92 -3.03
CA THR A 5 -6.56 -0.54 -3.96
C THR A 5 -6.29 0.95 -3.89
N VAL A 6 -5.01 1.30 -3.73
CA VAL A 6 -4.52 2.67 -3.71
C VAL A 6 -3.47 2.90 -4.77
N SER A 7 -3.18 4.17 -5.06
CA SER A 7 -2.08 4.58 -5.92
C SER A 7 -0.96 5.20 -5.08
N ILE A 8 0.29 4.85 -5.40
CA ILE A 8 1.50 5.42 -4.79
C ILE A 8 2.46 5.82 -5.93
N PRO A 9 2.35 7.04 -6.48
CA PRO A 9 3.11 7.47 -7.65
C PRO A 9 4.63 7.42 -7.47
N GLY A 10 5.13 7.56 -6.24
CA GLY A 10 6.56 7.54 -5.92
C GLY A 10 7.24 6.17 -6.07
N ILE A 11 6.49 5.06 -6.21
CA ILE A 11 7.06 3.73 -6.41
C ILE A 11 7.63 3.64 -7.82
N HIS A 12 8.95 3.46 -7.96
CA HIS A 12 9.59 3.36 -9.29
C HIS A 12 10.66 2.27 -9.36
N CYS A 13 10.85 1.51 -8.29
CA CYS A 13 11.92 0.53 -8.18
C CYS A 13 11.46 -0.76 -7.47
N ALA A 14 12.10 -1.89 -7.80
CA ALA A 14 11.79 -3.17 -7.16
C ALA A 14 12.02 -3.13 -5.64
N SER A 15 13.06 -2.44 -5.19
CA SER A 15 13.35 -2.25 -3.76
C SER A 15 12.27 -1.44 -3.04
N CYS A 16 11.70 -0.45 -3.72
CA CYS A 16 10.61 0.40 -3.23
C CYS A 16 9.36 -0.45 -3.00
N ALA A 17 9.05 -1.32 -3.98
CA ALA A 17 7.94 -2.26 -3.87
C ALA A 17 8.17 -3.31 -2.76
N ALA A 18 9.40 -3.81 -2.62
CA ALA A 18 9.75 -4.73 -1.55
C ALA A 18 9.59 -4.09 -0.16
N LEU A 19 10.01 -2.84 0.01
CA LEU A 19 9.86 -2.10 1.25
C LEU A 19 8.38 -1.90 1.65
N ILE A 20 7.51 -1.59 0.68
CA ILE A 20 6.07 -1.44 0.93
C ILE A 20 5.47 -2.78 1.36
N LYS A 21 5.87 -3.89 0.73
CA LYS A 21 5.45 -5.23 1.13
C LYS A 21 5.94 -5.60 2.52
N ASP A 22 7.17 -5.23 2.85
CA ASP A 22 7.77 -5.46 4.17
C ASP A 22 6.98 -4.75 5.28
N VAL A 23 6.76 -3.43 5.12
CA VAL A 23 5.91 -2.66 6.06
C VAL A 23 4.51 -3.25 6.16
N SER A 24 3.91 -3.61 5.02
CA SER A 24 2.57 -4.23 4.98
C SER A 24 2.51 -5.57 5.71
N SER A 25 3.60 -6.35 5.72
CA SER A 25 3.65 -7.63 6.44
C SER A 25 3.62 -7.48 7.96
N GLY A 26 3.91 -6.29 8.48
CA GLY A 26 3.78 -5.96 9.90
C GLY A 26 2.34 -5.79 10.39
N PHE A 27 1.36 -5.78 9.49
CA PHE A 27 -0.05 -5.63 9.83
C PHE A 27 -0.75 -7.00 9.83
N PRO A 28 -1.14 -7.54 11.00
CA PRO A 28 -1.72 -8.88 11.09
C PRO A 28 -3.07 -9.03 10.37
N SER A 29 -3.79 -7.92 10.15
CA SER A 29 -5.04 -7.90 9.39
C SER A 29 -4.85 -7.82 7.88
N LEU A 30 -3.61 -7.68 7.38
CA LEU A 30 -3.29 -7.81 5.95
C LEU A 30 -2.96 -9.27 5.61
N THR A 31 -3.76 -9.85 4.72
CA THR A 31 -3.51 -11.18 4.16
C THR A 31 -2.51 -11.13 3.00
N SER A 32 -2.54 -10.07 2.19
CA SER A 32 -1.61 -9.87 1.08
C SER A 32 -1.50 -8.40 0.69
N ALA A 33 -0.30 -8.00 0.24
CA ALA A 33 -0.03 -6.70 -0.37
C ALA A 33 0.66 -6.89 -1.73
N GLU A 34 -0.07 -6.58 -2.79
CA GLU A 34 0.39 -6.67 -4.18
C GLU A 34 0.77 -5.28 -4.67
N VAL A 35 1.98 -5.15 -5.20
CA VAL A 35 2.52 -3.86 -5.68
C VAL A 35 2.80 -3.99 -7.16
N ASP A 36 2.15 -3.14 -7.95
CA ASP A 36 2.35 -2.99 -9.38
C ASP A 36 3.09 -1.67 -9.65
N ILE A 37 4.35 -1.80 -10.06
CA ILE A 37 5.24 -0.65 -10.31
C ILE A 37 4.89 0.03 -11.64
N ASP A 38 4.35 -0.70 -12.61
CA ASP A 38 3.97 -0.15 -13.92
C ASP A 38 2.74 0.75 -13.78
N THR A 39 1.73 0.27 -13.04
CA THR A 39 0.49 1.02 -12.82
C THR A 39 0.50 1.91 -11.58
N LYS A 40 1.57 1.84 -10.77
CA LYS A 40 1.72 2.56 -9.48
C LYS A 40 0.65 2.20 -8.46
N LYS A 41 0.08 1.00 -8.55
CA LYS A 41 -1.02 0.56 -7.69
C LYS A 41 -0.53 -0.40 -6.62
N VAL A 42 -1.15 -0.29 -5.45
CA VAL A 42 -1.00 -1.25 -4.36
C VAL A 42 -2.38 -1.82 -4.04
N THR A 43 -2.52 -3.13 -4.12
CA THR A 43 -3.74 -3.86 -3.76
C THR A 43 -3.51 -4.59 -2.45
N LEU A 44 -4.36 -4.27 -1.48
CA LEU A 44 -4.33 -4.78 -0.12
C LEU A 44 -5.53 -5.71 0.08
N ASN A 45 -5.26 -6.98 0.37
CA ASN A 45 -6.26 -7.95 0.78
C ASN A 45 -6.22 -8.02 2.30
N HIS A 46 -7.34 -7.73 2.96
CA HIS A 46 -7.36 -7.56 4.40
C HIS A 46 -8.69 -7.99 5.03
N ASP A 47 -8.73 -8.10 6.35
CA ASP A 47 -9.96 -8.27 7.11
C ASP A 47 -10.61 -6.93 7.51
N GLU A 48 -11.73 -6.99 8.22
CA GLU A 48 -12.51 -5.80 8.63
C GLU A 48 -11.82 -4.94 9.70
N HIS A 49 -10.76 -5.45 10.33
CA HIS A 49 -9.98 -4.77 11.37
C HIS A 49 -8.74 -4.07 10.82
N PHE A 50 -8.59 -3.98 9.49
CA PHE A 50 -7.45 -3.30 8.89
C PHE A 50 -7.46 -1.79 9.15
N ASP A 51 -6.43 -1.33 9.86
CA ASP A 51 -6.21 0.09 10.11
C ASP A 51 -5.52 0.75 8.92
N MET A 52 -6.36 1.10 7.92
CA MET A 52 -5.94 1.78 6.70
C MET A 52 -5.22 3.11 6.99
N GLN A 53 -5.64 3.82 8.04
CA GLN A 53 -5.06 5.11 8.39
C GLN A 53 -3.63 4.92 8.91
N LYS A 54 -3.42 3.99 9.84
CA LYS A 54 -2.09 3.67 10.36
C LYS A 54 -1.17 3.15 9.26
N TRP A 55 -1.64 2.22 8.43
CA TRP A 55 -0.84 1.75 7.28
C TRP A 55 -0.42 2.88 6.36
N THR A 56 -1.34 3.81 6.07
CA THR A 56 -1.04 4.99 5.26
C THR A 56 0.07 5.85 5.88
N GLN A 57 0.02 6.08 7.19
CA GLN A 57 1.05 6.86 7.89
C GLN A 57 2.43 6.18 7.86
N GLU A 58 2.48 4.87 8.07
CA GLU A 58 3.74 4.11 8.03
C GLU A 58 4.38 4.18 6.65
N ILE A 59 3.59 4.00 5.58
CA ILE A 59 4.08 4.07 4.20
C ILE A 59 4.55 5.47 3.82
N GLU A 60 3.79 6.51 4.15
CA GLU A 60 4.18 7.90 3.86
C GLU A 60 5.38 8.38 4.69
N SER A 61 5.68 7.72 5.80
CA SER A 61 6.86 8.03 6.63
C SER A 61 8.16 7.45 6.06
N LEU A 62 8.08 6.51 5.11
CA LEU A 62 9.25 5.93 4.45
C LEU A 62 9.94 6.94 3.52
N ASP A 63 9.16 7.71 2.77
CA ASP A 63 9.64 8.68 1.80
C ASP A 63 8.55 9.73 1.51
N GLU A 64 8.94 11.00 1.41
CA GLU A 64 8.02 12.10 1.11
C GLU A 64 7.24 11.94 -0.21
N LYS A 65 7.78 11.13 -1.15
CA LYS A 65 7.18 10.83 -2.45
C LYS A 65 6.15 9.71 -2.40
N TYR A 66 6.04 8.97 -1.30
CA TYR A 66 5.12 7.83 -1.16
C TYR A 66 3.70 8.26 -0.74
N LYS A 67 3.27 9.44 -1.21
CA LYS A 67 1.93 9.96 -0.93
C LYS A 67 0.86 9.05 -1.52
N ILE A 68 0.02 8.53 -0.63
CA ILE A 68 -1.04 7.60 -1.01
C ILE A 68 -2.19 8.39 -1.58
N GLN A 69 -2.66 7.96 -2.75
CA GLN A 69 -3.81 8.54 -3.42
C GLN A 69 -4.94 7.50 -3.49
N PRO A 70 -6.16 7.85 -3.05
CA PRO A 70 -7.31 6.98 -3.25
C PRO A 70 -7.56 6.84 -4.76
N LEU A 71 -7.87 5.63 -5.20
CA LEU A 71 -8.35 5.43 -6.56
C LEU A 71 -9.79 5.95 -6.65
N SER A 72 -9.95 7.20 -7.06
CA SER A 72 -11.25 7.73 -7.48
C SER A 72 -11.77 6.85 -8.62
N ARG A 73 -12.87 6.13 -8.36
CA ARG A 73 -13.64 5.46 -9.42
C ARG A 73 -14.13 6.55 -10.38
N THR A 74 -13.58 6.60 -11.59
CA THR A 74 -14.20 7.31 -12.72
C THR A 74 -15.37 6.49 -13.24
#